data_AF-Q6X3K6-F1
#
_entry.id   AF-Q6X3K6-F1
#
_cell.length_a   1.000
_cell.length_b   1.000
_cell.length_c   1.000
_cell.angle_alpha   90.00
_cell.angle_beta   90.00
_cell.angle_gamma   90.00
#
_symmetry.space_group_name_H-M   'P 1'
#
loop_
_entity.id
_entity.type
_entity.pdbx_description
1 polymer ?
#
loop_
_entity_poly.entity_id
_entity_poly.type
_entity_poly.pdbx_seq_one_letter_code
_entity_poly.pdbx_strand_id
1 'polypeptide(L)'
;MLPHGEANMLDVWEQGATSSIGNSRGRLLLDARQTLRRPIDPQQAASANDQADYTRTASNEIHSQFKRLPNPDLVMYVFPHLAGSDPAPVPGYTTVFPFYQRVQYAMPGERTEDY
;
A
#
# COMPACT_ATOMS: atom_id res chain seq x y z
N MET A 1 -44.66 -5.19 5.35
CA MET A 1 -45.75 -4.21 5.53
C MET A 1 -45.50 -3.51 6.85
N LEU A 2 -45.38 -2.17 6.84
CA LEU A 2 -45.20 -1.42 8.09
C LEU A 2 -46.55 -1.32 8.82
N PRO A 3 -46.59 -1.39 10.15
CA PRO A 3 -47.82 -1.26 10.90
C PRO A 3 -48.41 0.14 10.70
N HIS A 4 -49.72 0.22 10.42
CA HIS A 4 -50.47 1.47 10.37
C HIS A 4 -51.22 1.64 11.69
N GLY A 5 -50.90 2.71 12.44
CA GLY A 5 -51.45 3.04 13.76
C GLY A 5 -50.47 3.87 14.59
N GLU A 6 -50.90 4.44 15.72
CA GLU A 6 -50.15 5.35 16.63
C GLU A 6 -48.91 4.74 17.33
N ALA A 7 -48.22 3.78 16.71
CA ALA A 7 -46.98 3.24 17.24
C ALA A 7 -45.84 4.24 16.99
N ASN A 8 -45.24 4.74 18.07
CA ASN A 8 -44.09 5.64 18.00
C ASN A 8 -42.84 4.83 17.56
N MET A 9 -41.88 5.46 16.88
CA MET A 9 -40.64 4.80 16.44
C MET A 9 -39.85 4.21 17.61
N LEU A 10 -39.97 4.81 18.79
CA LEU A 10 -39.41 4.30 20.04
C LEU A 10 -40.01 2.93 20.41
N ASP A 11 -41.32 2.75 20.26
CA ASP A 11 -42.01 1.48 20.58
C ASP A 11 -41.58 0.37 19.61
N VAL A 12 -41.38 0.70 18.33
CA VAL A 12 -40.89 -0.24 17.31
C VAL A 12 -39.44 -0.65 17.60
N TRP A 13 -38.60 0.31 18.02
CA TRP A 13 -37.23 0.04 18.39
C TRP A 13 -37.14 -0.81 19.67
N GLU A 14 -37.93 -0.49 20.69
CA GLU A 14 -38.02 -1.30 21.91
C GLU A 14 -38.53 -2.72 21.60
N GLN A 15 -39.52 -2.90 20.73
CA GLN A 15 -39.95 -4.23 20.32
C GLN A 15 -38.84 -5.04 19.61
N GLY A 16 -37.95 -4.38 18.88
CA GLY A 16 -36.76 -4.99 18.27
C GLY A 16 -35.63 -5.25 19.28
N ALA A 17 -35.42 -4.32 20.22
CA ALA A 17 -34.31 -4.32 21.17
C ALA A 17 -34.57 -5.15 22.44
N THR A 18 -35.83 -5.27 22.91
CA THR A 18 -36.20 -6.00 24.14
C THR A 18 -36.51 -7.48 23.91
N SER A 19 -36.32 -7.99 22.69
CA SER A 19 -36.49 -9.42 22.35
C SER A 19 -35.50 -10.37 23.06
N SER A 20 -34.79 -9.90 24.09
CA SER A 20 -33.66 -10.57 24.75
C SER A 20 -33.91 -11.08 26.17
N ILE A 21 -35.11 -10.95 26.77
CA ILE A 21 -35.34 -11.50 28.12
C ILE A 21 -36.68 -12.26 28.19
N GLY A 22 -36.67 -13.52 27.74
CA GLY A 22 -37.62 -14.53 28.21
C GLY A 22 -38.52 -15.24 27.20
N ASN A 23 -38.58 -14.85 25.92
CA ASN A 23 -39.53 -15.44 24.97
C ASN A 23 -38.93 -16.52 24.05
N SER A 24 -39.66 -17.63 23.89
CA SER A 24 -39.31 -18.80 23.04
C SER A 24 -38.96 -18.44 21.59
N ARG A 25 -39.51 -17.35 21.05
CA ARG A 25 -39.21 -16.83 19.71
C ARG A 25 -37.81 -16.22 19.57
N GLY A 26 -37.27 -15.62 20.63
CA GLY A 26 -35.88 -15.13 20.63
C GLY A 26 -34.88 -16.28 20.56
N ARG A 27 -35.19 -17.40 21.23
CA ARG A 27 -34.42 -18.65 21.11
C ARG A 27 -34.47 -19.24 19.70
N LEU A 28 -35.66 -19.27 19.07
CA LEU A 28 -35.79 -19.73 17.68
C LEU A 28 -35.03 -18.85 16.68
N LEU A 29 -34.98 -17.54 16.90
CA LEU A 29 -34.19 -16.64 16.05
C LEU A 29 -32.68 -16.77 16.29
N LEU A 30 -32.24 -17.00 17.54
CA LEU A 30 -30.85 -17.33 17.82
C LEU A 30 -30.47 -18.67 17.18
N ASP A 31 -31.34 -19.67 17.27
CA ASP A 31 -31.14 -21.01 16.67
C ASP A 31 -31.08 -20.92 15.13
N ALA A 32 -32.01 -20.20 14.50
CA ALA A 32 -31.98 -19.91 13.07
C ALA A 32 -30.72 -19.12 12.63
N ARG A 33 -30.20 -18.23 13.48
CA ARG A 33 -28.94 -17.54 13.21
C ARG A 33 -27.72 -18.44 13.39
N GLN A 34 -27.77 -19.38 14.32
CA GLN A 34 -26.71 -20.36 14.52
C GLN A 34 -26.64 -21.36 13.37
N THR A 35 -27.78 -21.79 12.81
CA THR A 35 -27.82 -22.68 11.63
C THR A 35 -27.32 -22.01 10.36
N LEU A 36 -27.54 -20.70 10.19
CA LEU A 36 -27.04 -19.92 9.06
C LEU A 36 -25.57 -19.51 9.20
N ARG A 37 -24.97 -19.66 10.39
CA ARG A 37 -23.56 -19.36 10.61
C ARG A 37 -22.73 -20.50 10.02
N ARG A 38 -22.40 -20.38 8.74
CA ARG A 38 -21.41 -21.27 8.11
C ARG A 38 -20.10 -21.14 8.90
N PRO A 39 -19.60 -22.20 9.55
CA PRO A 39 -18.30 -22.15 10.18
C PRO A 39 -17.28 -21.82 9.09
N ILE A 40 -16.40 -20.86 9.37
CA ILE A 40 -15.26 -20.60 8.49
C ILE A 40 -14.45 -21.90 8.49
N ASP A 41 -14.25 -22.44 7.29
CA ASP A 41 -13.43 -23.63 7.12
C ASP A 41 -12.04 -23.33 7.71
N PRO A 42 -11.48 -24.17 8.58
CA PRO A 42 -10.13 -23.95 9.11
C PRO A 42 -9.08 -23.71 8.01
N GLN A 43 -9.25 -24.30 6.81
CA GLN A 43 -8.39 -23.99 5.67
C GLN A 43 -8.57 -22.55 5.17
N GLN A 44 -9.82 -22.05 5.08
CA GLN A 44 -10.10 -20.67 4.69
C GLN A 44 -9.64 -19.66 5.74
N ALA A 45 -9.77 -19.98 7.03
CA ALA A 45 -9.25 -19.17 8.11
C ALA A 45 -7.72 -19.09 8.08
N ALA A 46 -7.05 -20.22 7.82
CA ALA A 46 -5.59 -20.25 7.64
C ALA A 46 -5.16 -19.39 6.44
N SER A 47 -5.79 -19.56 5.26
CA SER A 47 -5.47 -18.76 4.07
C SER A 47 -5.70 -17.25 4.26
N ALA A 48 -6.71 -16.85 5.04
CA ALA A 48 -6.96 -15.45 5.35
C ALA A 48 -5.87 -14.85 6.25
N ASN A 49 -5.33 -15.63 7.20
CA ASN A 49 -4.21 -15.21 8.05
C ASN A 49 -2.91 -15.14 7.25
N ASP A 50 -2.61 -16.14 6.41
CA ASP A 50 -1.43 -16.11 5.53
C ASP A 50 -1.44 -14.89 4.61
N GLN A 51 -2.62 -14.54 4.07
CA GLN A 51 -2.78 -13.36 3.24
C GLN A 51 -2.57 -12.08 4.07
N ALA A 52 -3.05 -12.01 5.31
CA ALA A 52 -2.85 -10.84 6.18
C ALA A 52 -1.35 -10.60 6.48
N ASP A 53 -0.61 -11.67 6.75
CA ASP A 53 0.83 -11.63 7.00
C ASP A 53 1.63 -11.22 5.75
N TYR A 54 1.20 -11.67 4.57
CA TYR A 54 1.80 -11.27 3.30
C TYR A 54 1.57 -9.79 2.96
N THR A 55 0.43 -9.22 3.40
CA THR A 55 -0.05 -7.96 2.82
C THR A 55 0.45 -6.70 3.52
N ARG A 56 0.78 -6.69 4.82
CA ARG A 56 1.17 -5.43 5.50
C ARG A 56 1.62 -5.64 6.96
N THR A 57 2.89 -5.97 7.16
CA THR A 57 3.55 -5.56 8.40
C THR A 57 4.30 -4.26 8.13
N ALA A 58 4.22 -3.28 9.03
CA ALA A 58 5.02 -2.05 8.94
C ALA A 58 6.53 -2.32 8.85
N SER A 59 6.99 -3.53 9.23
CA SER A 59 8.37 -3.98 9.08
C SER A 59 8.79 -4.22 7.62
N ASN A 60 7.86 -4.65 6.74
CA ASN A 60 8.16 -4.97 5.35
C ASN A 60 8.25 -3.71 4.47
N GLU A 61 7.63 -2.59 4.89
CA GLU A 61 7.69 -1.31 4.16
C GLU A 61 9.04 -0.59 4.27
N ILE A 62 9.86 -0.92 5.27
CA ILE A 62 11.16 -0.26 5.50
C ILE A 62 12.20 -0.68 4.45
N HIS A 63 12.02 -1.84 3.83
CA HIS A 63 12.98 -2.40 2.89
C HIS A 63 12.54 -2.16 1.43
N SER A 64 13.09 -1.11 0.81
CA SER A 64 12.91 -0.88 -0.63
C SER A 64 13.40 -2.09 -1.43
N GLN A 65 12.46 -2.77 -2.09
CA GLN A 65 12.72 -3.95 -2.94
C GLN A 65 13.57 -3.59 -4.16
N PHE A 66 13.48 -2.34 -4.62
CA PHE A 66 14.27 -1.81 -5.73
C PHE A 66 15.26 -0.79 -5.18
N LYS A 67 16.53 -1.19 -5.08
CA LYS A 67 17.62 -0.29 -4.71
C LYS A 67 18.02 0.55 -5.91
N ARG A 68 18.46 1.79 -5.69
CA ARG A 68 18.96 2.65 -6.76
C ARG A 68 20.42 2.33 -7.02
N LEU A 69 20.87 2.47 -8.26
CA LEU A 69 22.29 2.44 -8.58
C LEU A 69 22.97 3.74 -8.12
N PRO A 70 24.22 3.67 -7.62
CA PRO A 70 25.05 4.86 -7.40
C PRO A 70 25.18 5.66 -8.70
N ASN A 71 25.13 6.99 -8.59
CA ASN A 71 25.28 7.90 -9.73
C ASN A 71 26.42 8.87 -9.45
N PRO A 72 27.68 8.47 -9.68
CA PRO A 72 28.82 9.33 -9.42
C PRO A 72 28.87 10.50 -10.41
N ASP A 73 29.50 11.58 -9.96
CA ASP A 73 29.82 12.70 -10.83
C ASP A 73 31.08 12.43 -11.65
N LEU A 74 31.00 12.73 -12.94
CA LEU A 74 32.12 12.68 -13.87
C LEU A 74 32.68 14.07 -14.09
N VAL A 75 33.99 14.14 -14.26
CA VAL A 75 34.72 15.37 -14.53
C VAL A 75 35.26 15.32 -15.95
N MET A 76 34.94 16.34 -16.76
CA MET A 76 35.48 16.48 -18.12
C MET A 76 36.23 17.80 -18.25
N TYR A 77 37.37 17.73 -18.92
CA TYR A 77 38.13 18.89 -19.35
C TYR A 77 37.75 19.25 -20.79
N VAL A 78 37.34 20.50 -21.00
CA VAL A 78 37.09 21.08 -22.31
C VAL A 78 38.32 21.88 -22.70
N PHE A 79 38.96 21.49 -23.80
CA PHE A 79 40.14 22.19 -24.30
C PHE A 79 39.74 23.54 -24.94
N PRO A 80 40.63 24.55 -24.93
CA PRO A 80 40.36 25.84 -25.56
C PRO A 80 40.02 25.69 -27.05
N HIS A 81 38.94 26.32 -27.50
CA HIS A 81 38.46 26.23 -28.88
C HIS A 81 37.77 27.53 -29.32
N LEU A 82 37.47 27.68 -30.61
CA LEU A 82 36.70 28.83 -31.11
C LEU A 82 35.20 28.50 -31.07
N ALA A 83 34.37 29.47 -30.70
CA ALA A 83 32.92 29.32 -30.79
C ALA A 83 32.52 29.20 -32.27
N GLY A 84 31.81 28.13 -32.65
CA GLY A 84 31.74 27.69 -34.05
C GLY A 84 31.28 28.74 -35.07
N SER A 85 30.24 29.53 -34.76
CA SER A 85 29.67 30.53 -35.68
C SER A 85 30.27 31.94 -35.54
N ASP A 86 30.83 32.27 -34.37
CA ASP A 86 31.46 33.55 -34.07
C ASP A 86 32.82 33.24 -33.45
N PRO A 87 33.96 33.60 -34.07
CA PRO A 87 35.31 33.12 -33.70
C PRO A 87 35.82 33.67 -32.36
N ALA A 88 34.93 33.98 -31.42
CA ALA A 88 35.27 34.27 -30.04
C ALA A 88 36.01 33.06 -29.42
N PRO A 89 37.15 33.30 -28.75
CA PRO A 89 37.89 32.23 -28.09
C PRO A 89 37.17 31.77 -26.82
N VAL A 90 37.02 30.46 -26.69
CA VAL A 90 36.53 29.79 -25.48
C VAL A 90 37.76 29.26 -24.71
N PRO A 91 37.99 29.70 -23.46
CA PRO A 91 39.10 29.20 -22.65
C PRO A 91 38.87 27.74 -22.25
N GLY A 92 39.93 27.05 -21.86
CA GLY A 92 39.80 25.70 -21.31
C GLY A 92 39.20 25.73 -19.91
N TYR A 93 38.29 24.80 -19.62
CA TYR A 93 37.67 24.68 -18.31
C TYR A 93 37.30 23.23 -17.98
N THR A 94 37.10 22.98 -16.71
CA THR A 94 36.63 21.69 -16.19
C THR A 94 35.15 21.80 -15.86
N THR A 95 34.36 20.81 -16.26
CA THR A 95 32.94 20.69 -15.94
C THR A 95 32.64 19.36 -15.26
N VAL A 96 31.58 19.34 -14.46
CA VAL A 96 31.12 18.17 -13.71
C VAL A 96 29.70 17.82 -14.16
N PHE A 97 29.42 16.54 -14.41
CA PHE A 97 28.10 16.07 -14.84
C PHE A 97 27.84 14.64 -14.33
N PRO A 98 26.58 14.27 -14.10
CA PRO A 98 26.26 12.95 -13.55
C PRO A 98 26.51 11.83 -14.57
N PHE A 99 26.89 10.64 -14.10
CA PHE A 99 27.07 9.45 -14.94
C PHE A 99 25.76 9.01 -15.62
N TYR A 100 24.64 9.04 -14.89
CA TYR A 100 23.30 8.73 -15.38
C TYR A 100 22.41 9.98 -15.42
N GLN A 101 21.69 10.17 -16.53
CA GLN A 101 20.73 11.27 -16.70
C GLN A 101 19.46 11.11 -15.85
N ARG A 102 19.11 9.87 -15.48
CA ARG A 102 17.93 9.53 -14.68
C ARG A 102 18.29 8.52 -13.60
N VAL A 103 17.46 8.44 -12.57
CA VAL A 103 17.59 7.41 -11.52
C VAL A 103 17.43 6.03 -12.16
N GLN A 104 18.43 5.17 -11.95
CA GLN A 104 18.39 3.77 -12.35
C GLN A 104 18.20 2.90 -11.11
N TYR A 105 17.46 1.80 -11.26
CA TYR A 105 17.29 0.79 -10.22
C TYR A 105 18.20 -0.39 -10.51
N ALA A 106 18.81 -0.93 -9.46
CA ALA A 106 19.72 -2.06 -9.54
C ALA A 106 18.97 -3.36 -9.83
N MET A 107 19.51 -4.17 -10.73
CA MET A 107 19.11 -5.54 -10.95
C MET A 107 19.66 -6.44 -9.82
N PRO A 108 19.05 -7.62 -9.58
CA PRO A 108 19.57 -8.57 -8.61
C PRO A 108 21.04 -8.92 -8.90
N GLY A 109 21.91 -8.73 -7.90
CA GLY A 109 23.35 -8.99 -8.00
C GLY A 109 24.20 -7.77 -8.41
N GLU A 110 23.59 -6.65 -8.79
CA GLU A 110 24.33 -5.40 -9.01
C GLU A 110 24.73 -4.75 -7.69
N ARG A 111 25.90 -4.11 -7.66
CA ARG A 111 26.43 -3.44 -6.48
C ARG A 111 25.75 -2.07 -6.30
N THR A 112 25.24 -1.81 -5.10
CA THR A 112 24.50 -0.58 -4.76
C THR A 112 25.27 0.33 -3.80
N GLU A 113 26.56 0.08 -3.60
CA GLU A 113 27.40 0.84 -2.66
C GLU A 113 28.14 1.95 -3.39
N ASP A 114 28.26 3.10 -2.73
CA ASP A 114 29.01 4.25 -3.25
C ASP A 114 30.51 3.92 -3.39
N TYR A 115 31.18 4.63 -4.30
CA TYR A 115 32.61 4.48 -4.59
C TYR A 115 33.48 5.39 -3.72
#